data_AF-N8WRU9-F1
#
_entry.id   AF-N8WRU9-F1
#
_cell.length_a   1.000
_cell.length_b   1.000
_cell.length_c   1.000
_cell.angle_alpha   90.00
_cell.angle_beta   90.00
_cell.angle_gamma   90.00
#
_symmetry.space_group_name_H-M   'P 1'
#
loop_
_entity.id
_entity.type
_entity.pdbx_description
1 polymer ?
#
loop_
_entity_poly.entity_id
_entity_poly.type
_entity_poly.pdbx_seq_one_letter_code
_entity_poly.pdbx_strand_id
1 'polypeptide(L)'
;MGNLNMKMTQFYLDHGADVVDQILKDVPEGATNFVYAYVAKSIDYLAVSGRDFQVFHHGAWKPVVDFVADSFRDIAYSIEELKQVAESHAVIAIYGDIEQAKSRRAYFDWMPSESERFMQLDRAIKCLEA
;
A
#
# COMPACT_ATOMS: atom_id res chain seq x y z
N MET A 1 -0.93 -17.38 10.28
CA MET A 1 -0.08 -16.62 9.34
C MET A 1 -1.04 -15.86 8.45
N GLY A 2 -1.12 -14.54 8.65
CA GLY A 2 -2.22 -13.72 8.15
C GLY A 2 -2.27 -13.69 6.62
N ASN A 3 -3.47 -13.84 6.07
CA ASN A 3 -3.77 -13.47 4.70
C ASN A 3 -3.30 -12.02 4.49
N LEU A 4 -2.26 -11.81 3.68
CA LEU A 4 -2.12 -10.53 2.99
C LEU A 4 -3.49 -10.22 2.37
N ASN A 5 -4.06 -9.07 2.74
CA ASN A 5 -5.46 -8.76 2.44
C ASN A 5 -5.63 -8.69 0.92
N MET A 6 -6.26 -9.71 0.31
CA MET A 6 -6.43 -9.83 -1.14
C MET A 6 -7.05 -8.56 -1.75
N LYS A 7 -7.85 -7.82 -0.96
CA LYS A 7 -8.44 -6.54 -1.37
C LYS A 7 -7.36 -5.48 -1.67
N MET A 8 -6.28 -5.40 -0.88
CA MET A 8 -5.19 -4.43 -1.10
C MET A 8 -4.24 -4.86 -2.20
N THR A 9 -3.92 -6.15 -2.27
CA THR A 9 -3.14 -6.68 -3.39
C THR A 9 -3.88 -6.41 -4.71
N GLN A 10 -5.19 -6.66 -4.77
CA GLN A 10 -5.99 -6.36 -5.96
C GLN A 10 -6.04 -4.86 -6.27
N PHE A 11 -6.23 -4.00 -5.25
CA PHE A 11 -6.17 -2.54 -5.44
C PHE A 11 -4.85 -2.11 -6.08
N TYR A 12 -3.72 -2.64 -5.59
CA TYR A 12 -2.41 -2.35 -6.17
C TYR A 12 -2.35 -2.82 -7.64
N LEU A 13 -2.81 -4.03 -7.95
CA LEU A 13 -2.81 -4.57 -9.31
C LEU A 13 -3.66 -3.73 -10.28
N ASP A 14 -4.79 -3.23 -9.81
CA ASP A 14 -5.76 -2.49 -10.63
C ASP A 14 -5.33 -1.04 -10.89
N HIS A 15 -4.53 -0.45 -10.00
CA HIS A 15 -4.21 0.98 -10.03
C HIS A 15 -2.72 1.31 -10.17
N GLY A 16 -1.84 0.35 -9.90
CA GLY A 16 -0.40 0.46 -10.10
C GLY A 16 0.35 1.22 -8.99
N ALA A 17 1.68 1.18 -9.09
CA ALA A 17 2.60 1.72 -8.10
C ALA A 17 2.46 3.24 -7.90
N ASP A 18 2.33 4.00 -9.00
CA ASP A 18 2.28 5.46 -8.95
C ASP A 18 1.08 5.98 -8.16
N VAL A 19 -0.09 5.34 -8.34
CA VAL A 19 -1.31 5.71 -7.59
C VAL A 19 -1.14 5.38 -6.12
N VAL A 20 -0.55 4.24 -5.80
CA VAL A 20 -0.29 3.83 -4.41
C VAL A 20 0.71 4.77 -3.73
N ASP A 21 1.81 5.12 -4.40
CA ASP A 21 2.79 6.08 -3.87
C ASP A 21 2.15 7.45 -3.61
N GLN A 22 1.35 7.93 -4.56
CA GLN A 22 0.62 9.19 -4.39
C GLN A 22 -0.33 9.15 -3.18
N ILE A 23 -1.11 8.06 -3.04
CA ILE A 23 -2.00 7.88 -1.89
C ILE A 23 -1.22 7.92 -0.59
N LEU A 24 -0.09 7.20 -0.51
CA LEU A 24 0.72 7.08 0.71
C LEU A 24 1.46 8.38 1.05
N LYS A 25 1.85 9.16 0.05
CA LYS A 25 2.52 10.46 0.22
C LYS A 25 1.58 11.56 0.72
N ASP A 26 0.33 11.53 0.29
CA ASP A 26 -0.68 12.55 0.62
C ASP A 26 -1.51 12.22 1.87
N VAL A 27 -1.21 11.11 2.56
CA VAL A 27 -1.93 10.71 3.78
C VAL A 27 -1.84 11.81 4.84
N PRO A 28 -2.96 12.44 5.24
CA PRO A 28 -2.96 13.41 6.31
C PRO A 28 -2.80 12.72 7.67
N GLU A 29 -2.25 13.45 8.64
CA GLU A 29 -2.12 12.95 10.01
C GLU A 29 -3.48 12.57 10.60
N GLY A 30 -3.56 11.36 11.16
CA GLY A 30 -4.79 10.80 11.74
C GLY A 30 -5.65 9.97 10.77
N ALA A 31 -5.31 9.93 9.47
CA ALA A 31 -6.02 9.06 8.53
C ALA A 31 -5.67 7.58 8.80
N THR A 32 -6.71 6.75 8.89
CA THR A 32 -6.59 5.29 9.05
C THR A 32 -7.03 4.57 7.78
N ASN A 33 -7.91 5.20 7.01
CA ASN A 33 -8.53 4.62 5.82
C ASN A 33 -8.56 5.64 4.68
N PHE A 34 -8.80 5.14 3.47
CA PHE A 34 -9.08 5.96 2.30
C PHE A 34 -10.18 5.34 1.45
N VAL A 35 -10.80 6.18 0.63
CA VAL A 35 -11.75 5.79 -0.41
C VAL A 35 -11.23 6.31 -1.72
N TYR A 36 -11.22 5.45 -2.73
CA TYR A 36 -10.77 5.79 -4.08
C TYR A 36 -11.95 5.79 -5.03
N ALA A 37 -12.35 6.97 -5.49
CA ALA A 37 -13.42 7.13 -6.47
C ALA A 37 -12.82 7.15 -7.88
N TYR A 38 -12.70 5.99 -8.51
CA TYR A 38 -12.07 5.82 -9.83
C TYR A 38 -12.57 6.81 -10.89
N VAL A 39 -13.89 7.01 -10.98
CA VAL A 39 -14.52 7.91 -11.98
C VAL A 39 -14.10 9.36 -11.80
N ALA A 40 -13.95 9.81 -10.55
CA ALA A 40 -13.55 11.18 -10.23
C ALA A 40 -12.02 11.33 -10.07
N LYS A 41 -11.28 10.21 -10.04
CA LYS A 41 -9.87 10.13 -9.64
C LYS A 41 -9.60 10.89 -8.34
N SER A 42 -10.56 10.83 -7.41
CA SER A 42 -10.45 11.46 -6.11
C SER A 42 -10.12 10.44 -5.03
N ILE A 43 -9.33 10.88 -4.05
CA ILE A 43 -9.00 10.12 -2.85
C ILE A 43 -9.55 10.90 -1.67
N ASP A 44 -10.45 10.27 -0.93
CA ASP A 44 -10.98 10.82 0.31
C ASP A 44 -10.36 10.06 1.48
N TYR A 45 -9.67 10.76 2.37
CA TYR A 45 -9.06 10.18 3.56
C TYR A 45 -10.04 10.18 4.71
N LEU A 46 -10.04 9.08 5.45
CA LEU A 46 -10.95 8.84 6.55
C LEU A 46 -10.19 8.57 7.85
N ALA A 47 -10.66 9.16 8.93
CA ALA A 47 -10.30 8.80 10.30
C ALA A 47 -11.48 8.05 10.91
N VAL A 48 -11.22 6.87 11.46
CA VAL A 48 -12.24 6.00 12.06
C VAL A 48 -12.00 5.88 13.55
N SER A 49 -12.99 6.23 14.36
CA SER A 49 -12.96 6.03 15.82
C SER A 49 -14.24 5.31 16.26
N GLY A 50 -14.15 3.99 16.41
CA GLY A 50 -15.31 3.16 16.74
C GLY A 50 -16.35 3.16 15.61
N ARG A 51 -17.49 3.82 15.82
CA ARG A 51 -18.55 3.96 14.80
C ARG A 51 -18.48 5.29 14.04
N ASP A 52 -17.68 6.24 14.51
CA ASP A 52 -17.63 7.58 13.95
C ASP A 52 -16.61 7.63 12.82
N PHE A 53 -17.05 8.17 11.68
CA PHE A 53 -16.20 8.45 10.54
C PHE A 53 -16.02 9.96 10.40
N GLN A 54 -14.79 10.37 10.14
CA GLN A 54 -14.47 11.72 9.74
C GLN A 54 -13.78 11.68 8.38
N VAL A 55 -14.17 12.58 7.48
CA VAL A 55 -13.52 12.79 6.18
C VAL A 55 -12.60 14.00 6.25
N PHE A 56 -11.42 13.88 5.67
CA PHE A 56 -10.49 15.00 5.56
C PHE A 56 -10.91 15.89 4.38
N HIS A 57 -11.34 17.11 4.66
CA HIS A 57 -11.85 18.03 3.64
C HIS A 57 -11.36 19.45 3.91
N HIS A 58 -10.73 20.07 2.91
CA HIS A 58 -10.13 21.41 2.99
C HIS A 58 -9.22 21.61 4.21
N GLY A 59 -8.36 20.64 4.51
CA GLY A 59 -7.38 20.75 5.60
C GLY A 59 -7.93 20.45 6.99
N ALA A 60 -9.18 20.00 7.11
CA ALA A 60 -9.82 19.71 8.39
C ALA A 60 -10.62 18.41 8.36
N TRP A 61 -10.66 17.73 9.50
CA TRP A 61 -11.54 16.58 9.72
C TRP A 61 -12.99 17.03 9.91
N LYS A 62 -13.90 16.47 9.13
CA LYS A 62 -15.34 16.74 9.18
C LYS A 62 -16.11 15.46 9.47
N PRO A 63 -17.10 15.47 10.38
CA PRO A 63 -17.89 14.28 10.65
C PRO A 63 -18.69 13.88 9.42
N VAL A 64 -18.76 12.58 9.16
CA VAL A 64 -19.67 12.00 8.17
C VAL A 64 -21.00 11.70 8.86
N VAL A 65 -22.10 12.06 8.22
CA VAL A 65 -23.45 11.72 8.72
C VAL A 65 -23.65 10.21 8.72
N ASP A 66 -24.29 9.67 9.76
CA ASP A 66 -24.43 8.23 10.00
C ASP A 66 -24.94 7.43 8.79
N PHE A 67 -25.89 8.00 8.03
CA PHE A 67 -26.43 7.37 6.82
C PHE A 67 -25.37 7.07 5.74
N VAL A 68 -24.33 7.90 5.65
CA VAL A 68 -23.23 7.77 4.67
C VAL A 68 -22.05 6.98 5.25
N ALA A 69 -21.92 6.93 6.58
CA ALA A 69 -20.85 6.23 7.28
C ALA A 69 -20.81 4.73 6.93
N ASP A 70 -21.97 4.08 6.83
CA ASP A 70 -22.05 2.66 6.46
C ASP A 70 -21.58 2.43 5.02
N SER A 71 -21.92 3.34 4.08
CA SER A 71 -21.43 3.24 2.70
C SER A 71 -19.90 3.35 2.62
N PHE A 72 -19.29 4.22 3.43
CA PHE A 72 -17.83 4.30 3.49
C PHE A 72 -17.19 3.05 4.06
N ARG A 73 -17.81 2.38 5.03
CA ARG A 73 -17.25 1.16 5.62
C ARG A 73 -17.03 0.05 4.58
N ASP A 74 -17.94 -0.09 3.62
CA ASP A 74 -17.88 -1.15 2.61
C ASP A 74 -16.79 -0.89 1.56
N ILE A 75 -16.63 0.38 1.16
CA ILE A 75 -15.73 0.79 0.08
C ILE A 75 -14.36 1.30 0.58
N ALA A 76 -14.20 1.53 1.89
CA ALA A 76 -12.94 1.97 2.46
C ALA A 76 -11.87 0.88 2.35
N TYR A 77 -10.65 1.38 2.23
CA TYR A 77 -9.41 0.62 2.20
C TYR A 77 -8.55 1.05 3.40
N SER A 78 -7.76 0.12 3.95
CA SER A 78 -6.86 0.42 5.06
C SER A 78 -5.55 1.00 4.54
N ILE A 79 -5.12 2.12 5.11
CA ILE A 79 -3.81 2.71 4.80
C ILE A 79 -2.68 1.78 5.27
N GLU A 80 -2.85 1.17 6.44
CA GLU A 80 -1.84 0.27 7.02
C GLU A 80 -1.64 -0.97 6.15
N GLU A 81 -2.73 -1.57 5.66
CA GLU A 81 -2.62 -2.72 4.76
C GLU A 81 -2.04 -2.32 3.40
N LEU A 82 -2.35 -1.11 2.92
CA LEU A 82 -1.75 -0.59 1.68
C LEU A 82 -0.23 -0.42 1.83
N LYS A 83 0.24 0.12 2.96
CA LYS A 83 1.68 0.20 3.29
C LYS A 83 2.31 -1.18 3.31
N GLN A 84 1.70 -2.12 4.03
CA GLN A 84 2.20 -3.49 4.10
C GLN A 84 2.28 -4.14 2.72
N VAL A 85 1.30 -3.92 1.83
CA VAL A 85 1.34 -4.45 0.46
C VAL A 85 2.41 -3.77 -0.38
N ALA A 86 2.53 -2.44 -0.30
CA ALA A 86 3.57 -1.67 -1.00
C ALA A 86 4.99 -2.07 -0.57
N GLU A 87 5.17 -2.39 0.71
CA GLU A 87 6.42 -2.89 1.29
C GLU A 87 6.61 -4.40 1.07
N SER A 88 5.52 -5.16 0.86
CA SER A 88 5.59 -6.60 0.65
C SER A 88 6.23 -6.94 -0.70
N HIS A 89 7.25 -7.79 -0.65
CA HIS A 89 8.08 -8.18 -1.78
C HIS A 89 7.31 -8.79 -2.98
N ALA A 90 6.05 -9.21 -2.78
CA ALA A 90 5.23 -9.84 -3.82
C ALA A 90 4.92 -8.90 -4.98
N VAL A 91 4.79 -7.60 -4.72
CA VAL A 91 4.47 -6.60 -5.74
C VAL A 91 5.74 -6.11 -6.46
N ILE A 92 6.81 -5.91 -5.68
CA ILE A 92 8.15 -5.57 -6.16
C ILE A 92 8.70 -6.66 -7.09
N ALA A 93 8.42 -7.94 -6.81
CA ALA A 93 8.86 -9.07 -7.62
C ALA A 93 8.03 -9.30 -8.90
N ILE A 94 6.77 -8.83 -8.97
CA ILE A 94 5.90 -9.04 -10.14
C ILE A 94 6.03 -7.90 -11.15
N TYR A 95 6.28 -6.65 -10.72
CA TYR A 95 6.22 -5.48 -11.62
C TYR A 95 7.51 -4.70 -11.81
N GLY A 96 8.59 -5.00 -11.06
CA GLY A 96 9.95 -4.53 -11.34
C GLY A 96 10.09 -3.05 -11.71
N ASP A 97 10.37 -2.20 -10.72
CA ASP A 97 11.18 -1.01 -10.98
C ASP A 97 12.30 -0.90 -9.94
N ILE A 98 13.52 -0.99 -10.45
CA ILE A 98 14.76 -1.35 -9.73
C ILE A 98 15.41 -0.13 -9.05
N GLU A 99 14.97 1.09 -9.33
CA GLU A 99 15.65 2.32 -8.86
C GLU A 99 15.40 2.67 -7.39
N GLN A 100 14.37 2.09 -6.74
CA GLN A 100 14.11 2.29 -5.31
C GLN A 100 14.43 1.07 -4.42
N ALA A 101 15.24 0.13 -4.91
CA ALA A 101 16.00 -0.78 -4.04
C ALA A 101 17.12 -0.03 -3.27
N LYS A 102 16.78 1.08 -2.60
CA LYS A 102 17.59 1.77 -1.59
C LYS A 102 17.46 1.02 -0.27
N SER A 103 17.71 -0.28 -0.21
CA SER A 103 19.09 -0.73 -0.30
C SER A 103 19.20 -2.16 -0.81
N ARG A 104 19.84 -2.33 -1.97
CA ARG A 104 20.29 -3.62 -2.51
C ARG A 104 21.08 -4.50 -1.52
N ARG A 105 21.51 -3.98 -0.36
CA ARG A 105 22.14 -4.74 0.73
C ARG A 105 21.20 -5.11 1.90
N ALA A 106 20.27 -4.26 2.35
CA ALA A 106 19.38 -4.66 3.45
C ALA A 106 18.42 -5.80 3.09
N TYR A 107 18.16 -6.01 1.78
CA TYR A 107 17.42 -7.18 1.30
C TYR A 107 18.16 -8.51 1.57
N PHE A 108 19.48 -8.49 1.67
CA PHE A 108 20.30 -9.67 1.98
C PHE A 108 20.52 -9.87 3.49
N ASP A 109 20.34 -8.83 4.32
CA ASP A 109 20.65 -8.89 5.74
C ASP A 109 19.71 -9.80 6.55
N TRP A 110 18.50 -10.08 6.04
CA TRP A 110 17.53 -10.95 6.71
C TRP A 110 17.45 -12.36 6.12
N MET A 111 18.13 -12.64 4.98
CA MET A 111 18.06 -13.91 4.28
C MET A 111 19.35 -14.72 4.50
N PRO A 112 19.30 -15.96 4.99
CA PRO A 112 20.50 -16.79 5.13
C PRO A 112 21.18 -16.96 3.79
N SER A 113 22.48 -16.65 3.73
CA SER A 113 23.30 -16.70 2.52
C SER A 113 23.37 -18.10 1.89
N GLU A 114 23.12 -19.14 2.69
CA GLU A 114 23.07 -20.53 2.24
C GLU A 114 21.70 -20.96 1.72
N SER A 115 20.68 -20.10 1.82
CA SER A 115 19.35 -20.44 1.31
C SER A 115 19.35 -20.50 -0.22
N GLU A 116 18.64 -21.48 -0.77
CA GLU A 116 18.52 -21.66 -2.23
C GLU A 116 17.96 -20.41 -2.91
N ARG A 117 17.03 -19.72 -2.25
CA ARG A 117 16.48 -18.44 -2.72
C ARG A 117 17.55 -17.34 -2.79
N PHE A 118 18.43 -17.23 -1.80
CA PHE A 118 19.54 -16.29 -1.83
C PHE A 118 20.43 -16.53 -3.05
N MET A 119 20.83 -17.79 -3.29
CA MET A 119 21.72 -18.16 -4.40
C MET A 119 21.08 -17.93 -5.77
N GLN A 120 19.77 -18.17 -5.91
CA GLN A 120 19.03 -17.91 -7.15
C GLN A 120 18.93 -16.42 -7.44
N LEU A 121 18.64 -15.59 -6.43
CA LEU A 121 18.56 -14.14 -6.56
C LEU A 121 19.93 -13.51 -6.83
N ASP A 122 20.98 -13.94 -6.13
CA ASP A 122 22.37 -13.49 -6.36
C ASP A 122 22.83 -13.81 -7.79
N ARG A 123 22.50 -14.99 -8.33
CA ARG A 123 22.78 -15.32 -9.75
C ARG A 123 22.00 -14.44 -10.72
N ALA A 124 20.71 -14.25 -10.50
CA ALA A 124 19.89 -13.44 -11.40
C ALA A 124 20.39 -11.97 -11.45
N ILE A 125 20.78 -11.42 -10.30
CA ILE A 125 21.38 -10.08 -10.21
C ILE A 125 22.72 -10.03 -10.97
N LYS A 126 23.62 -10.99 -10.73
CA LYS A 126 24.90 -11.07 -11.44
C LYS A 126 24.75 -11.18 -12.96
N CYS A 127 23.71 -11.85 -13.45
CA CYS A 127 23.40 -11.94 -14.88
C CYS A 127 22.89 -10.62 -15.48
N LEU A 128 22.28 -9.75 -14.68
CA LEU A 128 21.81 -8.44 -15.12
C LEU A 128 22.91 -7.37 -15.06
N GLU A 129 23.97 -7.61 -14.27
CA GLU A 129 25.11 -6.71 -14.11
C GLU A 129 26.32 -7.06 -15.02
N ALA A 130 26.25 -8.16 -15.76
CA ALA A 130 27.27 -8.63 -16.69
C ALA A 130 26.92 -8.27 -18.14
#